data_AF-A0A3L7RDJ5-F1
#
_entry.id   AF-A0A3L7RDJ5-F1
#
_cell.length_a   1.000
_cell.length_b   1.000
_cell.length_c   1.000
_cell.angle_alpha   90.00
_cell.angle_beta   90.00
_cell.angle_gamma   90.00
#
_symmetry.space_group_name_H-M   'P 1'
#
loop_
_entity.id
_entity.type
_entity.pdbx_description
1 polymer ?
#
loop_
_entity_poly.entity_id
_entity_poly.type
_entity_poly.pdbx_seq_one_letter_code
_entity_poly.pdbx_strand_id
1 'polypeptide(L)'
;MRLPATILTTSAIAITALAIVEAGRLQPAAFAATAATGLGGFTAITSSVGQGPDEAPYETLYILDNRGEMIYVYGIDSPTDRRLVLRGGASLPALFRAARGG
;
A
#
# COMPACT_ATOMS: atom_id res chain seq x y z
N MET A 1 36.94 26.60 -18.43
CA MET A 1 36.58 25.19 -18.15
C MET A 1 35.32 25.14 -17.29
N ARG A 2 34.13 24.91 -17.87
CA ARG A 2 32.85 24.76 -17.13
C ARG A 2 32.08 23.48 -17.48
N LEU A 3 32.54 22.75 -18.51
CA LEU A 3 31.96 21.51 -19.02
C LEU A 3 31.67 20.44 -17.95
N PRO A 4 32.57 20.12 -16.99
CA PRO A 4 32.29 19.05 -16.03
C PRO A 4 31.16 19.39 -15.06
N ALA A 5 31.06 20.67 -14.64
CA ALA A 5 29.99 21.12 -13.78
C ALA A 5 28.63 21.09 -14.50
N THR A 6 28.59 21.53 -15.76
CA THR A 6 27.37 21.51 -16.57
C THR A 6 26.88 20.10 -16.87
N ILE A 7 27.79 19.16 -17.16
CA ILE A 7 27.44 17.74 -17.36
C ILE A 7 26.89 17.16 -16.07
N LEU A 8 27.57 17.38 -14.93
CA LEU A 8 27.14 16.88 -13.63
C LEU A 8 25.75 17.40 -13.24
N THR A 9 25.50 18.71 -13.38
CA THR A 9 24.20 19.30 -13.06
C THR A 9 23.09 18.77 -13.97
N THR A 10 23.36 18.64 -15.27
CA THR A 10 22.39 18.10 -16.24
C THR A 10 22.04 16.64 -15.91
N SER A 11 23.05 15.82 -15.60
CA SER A 11 22.85 14.43 -15.20
C SER A 11 22.07 14.31 -13.89
N ALA A 12 22.36 15.15 -12.89
CA ALA A 12 21.63 15.14 -11.62
C ALA A 12 20.13 15.48 -11.81
N ILE A 13 19.83 16.47 -12.65
CA ILE A 13 18.44 16.84 -12.98
C ILE A 13 17.74 15.69 -13.71
N ALA A 14 18.38 15.09 -14.72
CA ALA A 14 17.81 13.99 -15.48
C ALA A 14 17.53 12.75 -14.61
N ILE A 15 18.47 12.38 -13.73
CA ILE A 15 18.29 11.26 -12.79
C ILE A 15 17.16 11.57 -11.81
N THR A 16 17.07 12.81 -11.30
CA THR A 16 16.00 13.21 -10.38
C THR A 16 14.63 13.17 -11.07
N ALA A 17 14.53 13.66 -12.31
CA ALA A 17 13.29 13.60 -13.09
C ALA A 17 12.87 12.15 -13.36
N LEU A 18 13.82 11.28 -13.72
CA LEU A 18 13.56 9.86 -13.93
C LEU A 18 13.12 9.16 -12.64
N ALA A 19 13.77 9.48 -11.51
CA ALA A 19 13.39 8.96 -10.20
C ALA A 19 11.98 9.39 -9.79
N ILE A 20 11.56 10.63 -10.09
CA ILE A 20 10.20 11.13 -9.84
C ILE A 20 9.18 10.39 -10.72
N VAL A 21 9.48 10.23 -12.01
CA VAL A 21 8.60 9.52 -12.96
C VAL A 21 8.45 8.05 -12.55
N GLU A 22 9.54 7.37 -12.23
CA GLU A 22 9.51 5.95 -11.82
C GLU A 22 8.90 5.78 -10.42
N ALA A 23 9.10 6.72 -9.48
CA ALA A 23 8.39 6.71 -8.21
C ALA A 23 6.87 6.85 -8.38
N GLY A 24 6.41 7.57 -9.41
CA GLY A 24 5.00 7.62 -9.82
C GLY A 24 4.48 6.34 -10.49
N ARG A 25 5.38 5.44 -10.93
CA ARG A 25 5.05 4.13 -11.53
C ARG A 25 5.13 2.98 -10.52
N LEU A 26 5.69 3.23 -9.34
CA LEU A 26 5.69 2.27 -8.25
C LEU A 26 4.32 2.21 -7.60
N GLN A 27 3.48 1.24 -8.00
CA GLN A 27 2.63 0.46 -7.10
C GLN A 27 1.84 -0.65 -7.82
N PRO A 28 1.69 -1.84 -7.21
CA PRO A 28 0.49 -2.63 -7.37
C PRO A 28 -0.68 -1.80 -6.81
N ALA A 29 -1.55 -1.29 -7.68
CA ALA A 29 -2.80 -0.70 -7.24
C ALA A 29 -3.78 -1.83 -6.91
N ALA A 30 -4.27 -1.87 -5.67
CA ALA A 30 -5.41 -2.71 -5.31
C ALA A 30 -6.67 -1.85 -5.46
N PHE A 31 -7.41 -2.07 -6.55
CA PHE A 31 -8.75 -1.52 -6.73
C PHE A 31 -9.76 -2.23 -5.83
N ALA A 32 -10.99 -1.75 -5.78
CA ALA A 32 -12.02 -2.36 -4.97
C ALA A 32 -12.19 -3.85 -5.24
N ALA A 33 -12.34 -4.64 -4.17
CA ALA A 33 -12.46 -6.10 -4.21
C ALA A 33 -11.33 -6.84 -4.96
N THR A 34 -10.11 -6.29 -4.96
CA THR A 34 -8.94 -6.92 -5.58
C THR A 34 -7.89 -7.33 -4.55
N ALA A 35 -7.08 -8.32 -4.93
CA ALA A 35 -5.87 -8.69 -4.24
C ALA A 35 -4.66 -8.38 -5.12
N ALA A 36 -3.66 -7.71 -4.57
CA ALA A 36 -2.42 -7.39 -5.26
C ALA A 36 -1.21 -7.77 -4.41
N THR A 37 -0.30 -8.56 -4.99
CA THR A 37 0.95 -8.96 -4.34
C THR A 37 2.06 -7.99 -4.72
N GLY A 38 2.68 -7.36 -3.72
CA GLY A 38 3.83 -6.48 -3.91
C GLY A 38 5.16 -7.24 -3.93
N LEU A 39 6.14 -6.67 -4.63
CA LEU A 39 7.51 -7.20 -4.74
C LEU A 39 8.24 -7.30 -3.37
N GLY A 40 7.71 -6.64 -2.34
CA GLY A 40 8.28 -6.63 -0.98
C GLY A 40 7.86 -7.81 -0.09
N GLY A 41 7.08 -8.77 -0.59
CA GLY A 41 6.56 -9.89 0.21
C GLY A 41 5.32 -9.53 1.02
N PHE A 42 4.59 -8.50 0.60
CA PHE A 42 3.30 -8.13 1.15
C PHE A 42 2.18 -8.38 0.15
N THR A 43 1.00 -8.74 0.63
CA THR A 43 -0.22 -8.86 -0.15
C THR A 43 -1.24 -7.86 0.36
N ALA A 44 -1.73 -6.99 -0.53
CA ALA A 44 -2.83 -6.08 -0.27
C ALA A 44 -4.14 -6.72 -0.72
N ILE A 45 -5.17 -6.69 0.12
CA ILE A 45 -6.52 -7.15 -0.20
C ILE A 45 -7.49 -6.04 0.16
N THR A 46 -8.33 -5.63 -0.78
CA THR A 46 -9.43 -4.68 -0.53
C THR A 46 -10.75 -5.43 -0.46
N SER A 47 -11.62 -4.99 0.45
CA SER A 47 -12.97 -5.55 0.59
C SER A 47 -13.96 -4.46 0.96
N SER A 48 -15.13 -4.48 0.32
CA SER A 48 -16.25 -3.61 0.68
C SER A 48 -16.74 -3.94 2.08
N VAL A 49 -17.03 -2.91 2.86
CA VAL A 49 -17.64 -3.05 4.20
C VAL A 49 -19.17 -3.01 4.16
N GLY A 50 -19.78 -3.00 2.97
CA GLY A 50 -21.23 -2.95 2.79
C GLY A 50 -21.84 -1.58 3.11
N GLN A 51 -21.04 -0.53 3.09
CA GLN A 51 -21.45 0.87 3.30
C GLN A 51 -20.95 1.75 2.16
N GLY A 52 -21.62 2.89 1.94
CA GLY A 52 -21.29 3.83 0.86
C GLY A 52 -22.13 3.60 -0.41
N PRO A 53 -21.91 4.41 -1.46
CA PRO A 53 -22.58 4.27 -2.76
C PRO A 53 -22.21 2.96 -3.47
N ASP A 54 -23.15 2.39 -4.24
CA ASP A 54 -22.93 1.14 -4.97
C ASP A 54 -21.79 1.26 -6.00
N GLU A 55 -21.61 2.44 -6.59
CA GLU A 55 -20.55 2.70 -7.57
C GLU A 55 -19.17 2.94 -6.94
N ALA A 56 -19.12 3.24 -5.64
CA ALA A 56 -17.90 3.59 -4.91
C ALA A 56 -18.02 3.25 -3.41
N PRO A 57 -18.11 1.96 -3.05
CA PRO A 57 -18.32 1.55 -1.67
C PRO A 57 -17.11 1.89 -0.79
N TYR A 58 -17.34 2.01 0.52
CA TYR A 58 -16.24 2.12 1.47
C TYR A 58 -15.51 0.78 1.57
N GLU A 59 -14.19 0.86 1.73
CA GLU A 59 -13.32 -0.30 1.67
C GLU A 59 -12.42 -0.42 2.89
N THR A 60 -12.15 -1.66 3.26
CA THR A 60 -11.08 -2.04 4.18
C THR A 60 -9.91 -2.58 3.36
N LEU A 61 -8.70 -2.11 3.69
CA LEU A 61 -7.44 -2.60 3.14
C LEU A 61 -6.76 -3.51 4.16
N TYR A 62 -6.61 -4.77 3.82
CA TYR A 62 -5.80 -5.74 4.55
C TYR A 62 -4.41 -5.78 3.94
N ILE A 63 -3.38 -5.72 4.77
CA ILE A 63 -1.99 -5.94 4.38
C ILE A 63 -1.48 -7.16 5.10
N LEU A 64 -1.17 -8.21 4.34
CA LEU A 64 -0.50 -9.41 4.81
C LEU A 64 1.00 -9.26 4.55
N ASP A 65 1.80 -9.16 5.61
CA ASP A 65 3.26 -9.19 5.53
C ASP A 65 3.76 -10.60 5.78
N ASN A 66 4.27 -11.24 4.74
CA ASN A 66 4.76 -12.62 4.82
C ASN A 66 6.14 -12.72 5.49
N ARG A 67 6.87 -11.60 5.67
CA ARG A 67 8.18 -11.60 6.32
C ARG A 67 8.07 -11.43 7.81
N GLY A 68 7.31 -10.42 8.24
CA GLY A 68 7.01 -10.21 9.66
C GLY A 68 5.95 -11.16 10.21
N GLU A 69 5.30 -11.95 9.33
CA GLU A 69 4.14 -12.77 9.64
C GLU A 69 3.04 -11.97 10.34
N MET A 70 2.69 -10.81 9.78
CA MET A 70 1.72 -9.87 10.34
C MET A 70 0.56 -9.64 9.39
N ILE A 71 -0.62 -9.39 9.97
CA ILE A 71 -1.72 -8.74 9.26
C ILE A 71 -1.96 -7.35 9.84
N TYR A 72 -2.20 -6.38 8.97
CA TYR A 72 -2.67 -5.04 9.32
C TYR A 72 -3.99 -4.76 8.61
N VAL A 73 -4.91 -4.13 9.32
CA VAL A 73 -6.23 -3.77 8.81
C VAL A 73 -6.35 -2.26 8.81
N TYR A 74 -6.52 -1.67 7.64
CA TYR A 74 -6.75 -0.24 7.46
C TYR A 74 -8.16 0.00 6.94
N GLY A 75 -8.78 1.10 7.35
CA GLY A 75 -10.07 1.52 6.82
C GLY A 75 -10.14 3.03 6.67
N ILE A 76 -11.15 3.48 5.93
CA ILE A 76 -11.53 4.88 5.86
C ILE A 76 -12.65 5.11 6.87
N ASP A 77 -12.52 6.12 7.73
CA ASP A 77 -13.48 6.43 8.79
C ASP A 77 -14.70 7.21 8.30
N SER A 78 -14.52 8.04 7.27
CA SER A 78 -15.60 8.89 6.73
C SER A 78 -15.51 9.04 5.22
N PRO A 79 -16.64 9.08 4.49
CA PRO A 79 -16.66 9.48 3.08
C PRO A 79 -16.02 10.85 2.81
N THR A 80 -16.13 11.76 3.77
CA THR A 80 -15.61 13.13 3.66
C THR A 80 -14.15 13.24 4.09
N ASP A 81 -13.63 12.25 4.80
CA ASP A 81 -12.24 12.18 5.25
C ASP A 81 -11.61 10.85 4.79
N ARG A 82 -10.98 10.91 3.62
CA ARG A 82 -10.40 9.74 2.91
C ARG A 82 -9.05 9.28 3.48
N ARG A 83 -8.72 9.65 4.72
CA ARG A 83 -7.48 9.21 5.35
C ARG A 83 -7.57 7.72 5.72
N LEU A 84 -6.52 6.97 5.40
CA LEU A 84 -6.35 5.60 5.88
C LEU A 84 -6.04 5.60 7.37
N VAL A 85 -6.80 4.83 8.13
CA VAL A 85 -6.65 4.68 9.58
C VAL A 85 -6.40 3.23 9.90
N LEU A 86 -5.37 2.96 10.72
CA LEU A 86 -5.09 1.61 11.22
C LEU A 86 -6.18 1.20 12.22
N ARG A 87 -6.93 0.16 11.87
CA ARG A 87 -7.99 -0.44 12.70
C ARG A 87 -7.46 -1.49 13.65
N GLY A 88 -6.38 -2.16 13.25
CA GLY A 88 -5.77 -3.19 14.06
C GLY A 88 -4.66 -3.92 13.32
N GLY A 89 -3.94 -4.75 14.06
CA GLY A 89 -2.96 -5.66 13.50
C GLY A 89 -2.64 -6.77 14.48
N ALA A 90 -2.22 -7.91 13.96
CA ALA A 90 -1.89 -9.08 14.76
C ALA A 90 -0.86 -9.95 14.03
N SER A 91 -0.13 -10.76 14.79
CA SER A 91 0.72 -11.78 14.17
C SER A 91 -0.14 -12.92 13.64
N LEU A 92 0.17 -13.37 12.43
CA LEU A 92 -0.47 -14.51 11.79
C LEU A 92 -0.34 -15.79 12.64
N PRO A 93 0.81 -16.10 13.28
CA PRO A 93 0.90 -17.26 14.15
C PRO A 93 -0.05 -17.18 15.36
N ALA A 94 -0.22 -15.99 15.96
CA ALA A 94 -1.14 -15.81 17.07
C ALA A 94 -2.59 -15.95 16.61
N LEU A 95 -2.96 -15.36 15.47
CA LEU A 95 -4.28 -15.51 14.89
C LEU A 95 -4.60 -16.97 14.55
N PHE A 96 -3.69 -17.69 13.92
CA PHE A 96 -3.88 -19.10 13.59
C PHE A 96 -3.96 -19.98 14.83
N ARG A 97 -3.21 -19.66 15.89
CA ARG A 97 -3.34 -20.36 17.19
C ARG A 97 -4.71 -20.13 17.80
N ALA A 98 -5.16 -18.87 17.87
CA ALA A 98 -6.47 -18.51 18.39
C ALA A 98 -7.60 -19.20 17.60
N ALA A 99 -7.50 -19.20 16.26
CA ALA A 99 -8.47 -19.87 15.38
C ALA A 99 -8.53 -21.40 15.58
N ARG A 100 -7.45 -22.02 16.05
CA ARG A 100 -7.39 -23.45 16.40
C ARG A 100 -7.85 -23.77 17.82
N GLY A 101 -8.28 -22.78 18.61
CA GLY A 101 -8.79 -22.99 19.96
C GLY A 101 -7.81 -22.71 21.10
N GLY A 102 -6.59 -22.22 20.81
CA GLY A 102 -5.60 -21.83 21.83
C GLY A 102 -4.59 -22.92 22.14
#